data_AF-A0A3P6EDA2-F1
#
_entry.id   AF-A0A3P6EDA2-F1
#
_cell.length_a   1.000
_cell.length_b   1.000
_cell.length_c   1.000
_cell.angle_alpha   90.00
_cell.angle_beta   90.00
_cell.angle_gamma   90.00
#
_symmetry.space_group_name_H-M   'P 1'
#
loop_
_entity.id
_entity.type
_entity.pdbx_description
1 polymer ?
#
loop_
_entity_poly.entity_id
_entity_poly.type
_entity_poly.pdbx_seq_one_letter_code
_entity_poly.pdbx_strand_id
1 'polypeptide(L)'
;MYFHGARFSNYEAWLSDPTHIGPSAQVVWPIVWPIVGQEILNGDVGGGFRGIQITSGFFQLWRASGITSELQLYCTAIGALVFAALMLFAGWFHYHKAAPKLAWFQDVESMLNHHLAGLLGLGSLSWAGHQVHVSLPINQFLNAGVDLKEIPLPHEFILNRDLLAQLYPSFAEGATPFFTLNWSKYSDFLTFRGGLDPVTGGLWLTDTAHHHLAIAILFLIAGHMYRTNWGIGHGLKDILEAHKGPFKAKAIKVYVKF
;
A
#
# COMPACT_ATOMS: atom_id res chain seq x y z
N MET A 1 -6.90 -8.14 -11.96
CA MET A 1 -6.27 -8.89 -10.85
C MET A 1 -7.25 -9.12 -9.72
N TYR A 2 -7.66 -8.10 -8.95
CA TYR A 2 -8.65 -8.24 -7.86
C TYR A 2 -9.94 -8.97 -8.26
N PHE A 3 -10.55 -8.62 -9.42
CA PHE A 3 -11.77 -9.29 -9.89
C PHE A 3 -11.60 -10.79 -10.15
N HIS A 4 -10.44 -11.20 -10.69
CA HIS A 4 -10.12 -12.61 -10.91
C HIS A 4 -9.96 -13.35 -9.57
N GLY A 5 -9.29 -12.71 -8.61
CA GLY A 5 -9.24 -13.17 -7.22
C GLY A 5 -10.63 -13.35 -6.60
N ALA A 6 -11.56 -12.44 -6.88
CA ALA A 6 -12.90 -12.48 -6.30
C ALA A 6 -13.87 -13.49 -6.93
N ARG A 7 -13.60 -14.00 -8.14
CA ARG A 7 -14.60 -14.77 -8.91
C ARG A 7 -14.11 -16.10 -9.46
N PHE A 8 -12.80 -16.24 -9.68
CA PHE A 8 -12.21 -17.37 -10.38
C PHE A 8 -10.96 -17.87 -9.65
N SER A 9 -10.99 -17.85 -8.31
CA SER A 9 -9.84 -18.15 -7.49
C SER A 9 -10.21 -19.07 -6.33
N ASN A 10 -9.18 -19.63 -5.68
CA ASN A 10 -9.31 -20.36 -4.42
C ASN A 10 -8.79 -19.54 -3.23
N TYR A 11 -8.94 -18.20 -3.24
CA TYR A 11 -8.33 -17.32 -2.25
C TYR A 11 -8.74 -17.62 -0.81
N GLU A 12 -10.03 -17.78 -0.52
CA GLU A 12 -10.50 -18.09 0.84
C GLU A 12 -10.01 -19.47 1.31
N ALA A 13 -10.04 -20.48 0.42
CA ALA A 13 -9.52 -21.80 0.72
C ALA A 13 -8.01 -21.75 1.00
N TRP A 14 -7.24 -21.03 0.17
CA TRP A 14 -5.82 -20.79 0.38
C TRP A 14 -5.53 -20.05 1.69
N LEU A 15 -6.39 -19.12 2.09
CA LEU A 15 -6.20 -18.36 3.32
C LEU A 15 -6.33 -19.26 4.56
N SER A 16 -7.17 -20.29 4.50
CA SER A 16 -7.32 -21.31 5.55
C SER A 16 -6.17 -22.32 5.62
N ASP A 17 -5.55 -22.69 4.48
CA ASP A 17 -4.34 -23.52 4.45
C ASP A 17 -3.32 -23.03 3.41
N PRO A 18 -2.57 -21.96 3.74
CA PRO A 18 -1.64 -21.33 2.81
C PRO A 18 -0.38 -22.17 2.53
N THR A 19 -0.13 -23.19 3.36
CA THR A 19 1.05 -24.04 3.29
C THR A 19 0.89 -25.18 2.29
N HIS A 20 -0.32 -25.73 2.15
CA HIS A 20 -0.56 -26.88 1.27
C HIS A 20 -1.37 -26.54 0.02
N ILE A 21 -2.19 -25.49 0.06
CA ILE A 21 -3.00 -25.08 -1.10
C ILE A 21 -2.17 -24.16 -2.01
N GLY A 22 -2.17 -24.46 -3.30
CA GLY A 22 -1.53 -23.61 -4.31
C GLY A 22 -2.42 -22.42 -4.68
N PRO A 23 -1.86 -21.20 -4.79
CA PRO A 23 -2.65 -20.04 -5.20
C PRO A 23 -3.07 -20.16 -6.68
N SER A 24 -4.36 -20.07 -6.97
CA SER A 24 -4.91 -20.07 -8.33
C SER A 24 -5.98 -18.99 -8.48
N ALA A 25 -5.94 -18.26 -9.60
CA ALA A 25 -6.89 -17.18 -9.90
C ALA A 25 -7.28 -17.11 -11.39
N GLN A 26 -7.03 -18.19 -12.13
CA GLN A 26 -7.34 -18.27 -13.55
C GLN A 26 -7.89 -19.67 -13.85
N VAL A 27 -9.08 -19.70 -14.46
CA VAL A 27 -9.76 -20.93 -14.85
C VAL A 27 -9.95 -20.92 -16.35
N VAL A 28 -9.54 -22.00 -17.01
CA VAL A 28 -9.81 -22.22 -18.43
C VAL A 28 -11.26 -22.67 -18.57
N TRP A 29 -12.03 -21.95 -19.40
CA TRP A 29 -13.45 -22.22 -19.58
C TRP A 29 -13.71 -23.64 -20.10
N PRO A 30 -14.58 -24.42 -19.43
CA PRO A 30 -14.92 -25.77 -19.89
C PRO A 30 -16.08 -25.81 -20.90
N ILE A 31 -16.92 -24.77 -20.98
CA ILE A 31 -18.31 -24.93 -21.47
C ILE A 31 -18.59 -24.49 -22.90
N VAL A 32 -17.84 -23.57 -23.50
CA VAL A 32 -18.25 -23.12 -24.84
C VAL A 32 -17.72 -24.02 -25.94
N TRP A 33 -16.56 -24.67 -25.76
CA TRP A 33 -16.01 -25.65 -26.70
C TRP A 33 -14.76 -26.33 -26.12
N PRO A 34 -14.82 -27.58 -25.60
CA PRO A 34 -13.63 -28.39 -25.38
C PRO A 34 -13.10 -28.88 -26.74
N ILE A 35 -12.67 -27.99 -27.63
CA ILE A 35 -12.26 -28.36 -29.00
C ILE A 35 -10.94 -29.17 -28.99
N VAL A 36 -10.08 -29.01 -27.97
CA VAL A 36 -8.73 -29.63 -27.95
C VAL A 36 -8.30 -30.26 -26.62
N GLY A 37 -9.17 -30.37 -25.60
CA GLY A 37 -8.78 -30.92 -24.28
C GLY A 37 -7.99 -29.94 -23.39
N GLN A 38 -8.15 -28.63 -23.60
CA GLN A 38 -7.43 -27.57 -22.88
C GLN A 38 -7.76 -27.48 -21.37
N GLU A 39 -8.86 -28.09 -20.92
CA GLU A 39 -9.22 -28.19 -19.51
C GLU A 39 -8.21 -28.99 -18.68
N ILE A 40 -7.31 -29.75 -19.33
CA ILE A 40 -6.15 -30.36 -18.68
C ILE A 40 -5.26 -29.32 -17.96
N LEU A 41 -5.30 -28.05 -18.39
CA LEU A 41 -4.60 -26.94 -17.75
C LEU A 41 -5.20 -26.54 -16.41
N ASN A 42 -6.46 -26.91 -16.11
CA ASN A 42 -7.07 -26.72 -14.81
C ASN A 42 -6.60 -27.82 -13.85
N GLY A 43 -5.35 -27.70 -13.40
CA GLY A 43 -4.74 -28.60 -12.44
C GLY A 43 -5.43 -28.54 -11.08
N ASP A 44 -5.34 -29.63 -10.32
CA ASP A 44 -5.74 -29.65 -8.91
C ASP A 44 -4.70 -28.89 -8.08
N VAL A 45 -5.13 -27.79 -7.49
CA VAL A 45 -4.30 -26.91 -6.65
C VAL A 45 -4.67 -26.99 -5.17
N GLY A 46 -5.55 -27.93 -4.79
CA GLY A 46 -6.09 -28.04 -3.44
C GLY A 46 -7.28 -27.12 -3.17
N GLY A 47 -7.90 -27.30 -1.99
CA GLY A 47 -9.08 -26.52 -1.59
C GLY A 47 -10.35 -26.81 -2.40
N GLY A 48 -10.43 -27.98 -3.05
CA GLY A 48 -11.55 -28.35 -3.93
C GLY A 48 -11.63 -27.54 -5.22
N PHE A 49 -10.56 -26.83 -5.59
CA PHE A 49 -10.51 -25.94 -6.75
C PHE A 49 -9.56 -26.47 -7.81
N ARG A 50 -9.96 -26.31 -9.09
CA ARG A 50 -9.14 -26.65 -10.24
C ARG A 50 -8.94 -25.45 -11.15
N GLY A 51 -7.68 -25.12 -11.43
CA GLY A 51 -7.32 -23.93 -12.20
C GLY A 51 -5.84 -23.86 -12.48
N ILE A 52 -5.41 -22.75 -13.09
CA ILE A 52 -4.01 -22.46 -13.34
C ILE A 52 -3.40 -21.87 -12.07
N GLN A 53 -2.33 -22.48 -11.57
CA GLN A 53 -1.57 -21.94 -10.46
C GLN A 53 -0.88 -20.63 -10.86
N ILE A 54 -1.07 -19.57 -10.06
CA ILE A 54 -0.46 -18.25 -10.31
C ILE A 54 0.83 -18.09 -9.51
N THR A 55 1.80 -17.36 -10.07
CA THR A 55 3.10 -17.07 -9.44
C THR A 55 3.33 -15.58 -9.20
N SER A 56 2.27 -14.76 -9.32
CA SER A 56 2.32 -13.31 -9.18
C SER A 56 2.39 -12.80 -7.74
N GLY A 57 2.16 -13.65 -6.74
CA GLY A 57 2.24 -13.29 -5.32
C GLY A 57 1.05 -12.47 -4.78
N PHE A 58 -0.06 -12.36 -5.52
CA PHE A 58 -1.21 -11.55 -5.11
C PHE A 58 -1.90 -12.06 -3.84
N PHE A 59 -1.94 -13.37 -3.60
CA PHE A 59 -2.61 -13.94 -2.44
C PHE A 59 -1.91 -13.52 -1.14
N GLN A 60 -0.58 -13.56 -1.12
CA GLN A 60 0.24 -13.11 0.01
C GLN A 60 0.05 -11.61 0.24
N LEU A 61 -0.01 -10.80 -0.83
CA LEU A 61 -0.26 -9.36 -0.75
C LEU A 61 -1.65 -9.05 -0.14
N TRP A 62 -2.70 -9.76 -0.55
CA TRP A 62 -4.05 -9.57 -0.04
C TRP A 62 -4.17 -9.99 1.42
N ARG A 63 -3.55 -11.13 1.80
CA ARG A 63 -3.45 -11.56 3.20
C ARG A 63 -2.76 -10.50 4.05
N ALA A 64 -1.60 -10.01 3.61
CA ALA A 64 -0.87 -8.96 4.30
C ALA A 64 -1.66 -7.64 4.37
N SER A 65 -2.63 -7.43 3.49
CA SER A 65 -3.52 -6.25 3.53
C SER A 65 -4.71 -6.42 4.49
N GLY A 66 -4.92 -7.61 5.05
CA GLY A 66 -6.06 -7.94 5.90
C GLY A 66 -7.33 -8.30 5.13
N ILE A 67 -7.21 -8.71 3.87
CA ILE A 67 -8.37 -9.13 3.07
C ILE A 67 -8.71 -10.59 3.41
N THR A 68 -9.92 -10.84 3.87
CA THR A 68 -10.37 -12.16 4.33
C THR A 68 -11.48 -12.78 3.47
N SER A 69 -12.12 -12.00 2.59
CA SER A 69 -13.22 -12.50 1.75
C SER A 69 -13.19 -12.03 0.30
N GLU A 70 -13.82 -12.82 -0.58
CA GLU A 70 -13.99 -12.50 -2.00
C GLU A 70 -14.78 -11.20 -2.22
N LEU A 71 -15.70 -10.88 -1.32
CA LEU A 71 -16.49 -9.64 -1.39
C LEU A 71 -15.59 -8.39 -1.33
N GLN A 72 -14.59 -8.39 -0.46
CA GLN A 72 -13.64 -7.29 -0.34
C GLN A 72 -12.79 -7.13 -1.61
N LEU A 73 -12.36 -8.25 -2.21
CA LEU A 73 -11.67 -8.24 -3.51
C LEU A 73 -12.56 -7.69 -4.63
N TYR A 74 -13.85 -8.06 -4.63
CA TYR A 74 -14.82 -7.56 -5.60
C TYR A 74 -15.04 -6.06 -5.47
N CYS A 75 -15.27 -5.56 -4.25
CA CYS A 75 -15.41 -4.13 -3.97
C CYS A 75 -14.15 -3.35 -4.40
N THR A 76 -12.96 -3.89 -4.10
CA THR A 76 -11.68 -3.29 -4.53
C THR A 76 -11.57 -3.23 -6.05
N ALA A 77 -12.00 -4.28 -6.76
CA ALA A 77 -12.00 -4.29 -8.22
C ALA A 77 -12.93 -3.24 -8.84
N ILE A 78 -14.13 -3.08 -8.28
CA ILE A 78 -15.08 -2.04 -8.74
C ILE A 78 -14.52 -0.65 -8.44
N GLY A 79 -13.98 -0.42 -7.24
CA GLY A 79 -13.32 0.83 -6.89
C GLY A 79 -12.18 1.18 -7.85
N ALA A 80 -11.32 0.21 -8.17
CA ALA A 80 -10.24 0.39 -9.15
C ALA A 80 -10.76 0.72 -10.56
N LEU A 81 -11.88 0.13 -10.98
CA LEU A 81 -12.50 0.42 -12.28
C LEU A 81 -13.06 1.85 -12.33
N VAL A 82 -13.71 2.30 -11.24
CA VAL A 82 -14.18 3.69 -11.12
C VAL A 82 -12.99 4.66 -11.15
N PHE A 83 -11.92 4.38 -10.43
CA PHE A 83 -10.69 5.18 -10.48
C PHE A 83 -10.07 5.21 -11.87
N ALA A 84 -10.05 4.10 -12.61
CA ALA A 84 -9.58 4.09 -13.99
C ALA A 84 -10.41 5.02 -14.89
N ALA A 85 -11.75 5.00 -14.75
CA ALA A 85 -12.63 5.92 -15.46
C ALA A 85 -12.36 7.39 -15.08
N LEU A 86 -12.15 7.68 -13.79
CA LEU A 86 -11.78 9.03 -13.32
C LEU A 86 -10.43 9.49 -13.89
N MET A 87 -9.43 8.61 -13.98
CA MET A 87 -8.12 8.95 -14.56
C MET A 87 -8.24 9.26 -16.07
N LEU A 88 -9.03 8.48 -16.81
CA LEU A 88 -9.32 8.76 -18.22
C LEU A 88 -10.04 10.10 -18.39
N PHE A 89 -11.02 10.38 -17.54
CA PHE A 89 -11.73 11.65 -17.54
C PHE A 89 -10.81 12.82 -17.20
N ALA A 90 -9.96 12.69 -16.19
CA ALA A 90 -8.98 13.72 -15.82
C ALA A 90 -8.00 14.01 -16.96
N GLY A 91 -7.54 12.98 -17.68
CA GLY A 91 -6.70 13.13 -18.87
C GLY A 91 -7.40 13.89 -19.99
N TRP A 92 -8.64 13.52 -20.32
CA TRP A 92 -9.46 14.26 -21.29
C TRP A 92 -9.69 15.71 -20.85
N PHE A 93 -10.02 15.93 -19.57
CA PHE A 93 -10.36 17.24 -19.02
C PHE A 93 -9.16 18.18 -19.05
N HIS A 94 -8.00 17.73 -18.58
CA HIS A 94 -6.77 18.52 -18.57
C HIS A 94 -6.10 18.66 -19.94
N TYR A 95 -6.62 18.00 -20.98
CA TYR A 95 -6.19 18.25 -22.36
C TYR A 95 -7.17 19.15 -23.12
N HIS A 96 -8.48 18.88 -23.03
CA HIS A 96 -9.49 19.55 -23.87
C HIS A 96 -10.27 20.69 -23.18
N LYS A 97 -10.34 20.73 -21.85
CA LYS A 97 -11.14 21.71 -21.11
C LYS A 97 -10.31 22.67 -20.27
N ALA A 98 -9.31 22.16 -19.56
CA ALA A 98 -8.47 22.92 -18.64
C ALA A 98 -6.99 22.59 -18.87
N ALA A 99 -6.49 22.90 -20.07
CA ALA A 99 -5.10 22.71 -20.44
C ALA A 99 -4.17 23.60 -19.60
N PRO A 100 -3.25 23.04 -18.81
CA PRO A 100 -2.29 23.83 -18.04
C PRO A 100 -1.33 24.59 -18.95
N LYS A 101 -0.87 25.76 -18.49
CA LYS A 101 0.14 26.55 -19.21
C LYS A 101 1.55 26.02 -18.89
N LEU A 102 2.52 26.33 -19.76
CA LEU A 102 3.92 25.92 -19.59
C LEU A 102 4.50 26.29 -18.21
N ALA A 103 4.18 27.48 -17.70
CA ALA A 103 4.64 27.93 -16.38
C ALA A 103 4.24 26.99 -15.23
N TRP A 104 3.09 26.30 -15.34
CA TRP A 104 2.66 25.31 -14.35
C TRP A 104 3.55 24.05 -14.40
N PHE A 105 3.92 23.59 -15.60
CA PHE A 105 4.81 22.43 -15.76
C PHE A 105 6.25 22.73 -15.34
N GLN A 106 6.70 23.98 -15.48
CA GLN A 106 8.05 24.41 -15.12
C GLN A 106 8.20 24.79 -13.64
N ASP A 107 7.12 24.79 -12.85
CA ASP A 107 7.16 25.00 -11.40
C ASP A 107 7.67 23.72 -10.69
N VAL A 108 8.95 23.45 -10.89
CA VAL A 108 9.63 22.24 -10.41
C VAL A 108 9.74 22.19 -8.89
N GLU A 109 9.80 23.34 -8.23
CA GLU A 109 9.91 23.44 -6.77
C GLU A 109 8.59 23.07 -6.11
N SER A 110 7.47 23.58 -6.63
CA SER A 110 6.14 23.14 -6.22
C SER A 110 5.91 21.66 -6.52
N MET A 111 6.28 21.20 -7.72
CA MET A 111 6.14 19.80 -8.12
C MET A 111 6.90 18.85 -7.17
N LEU A 112 8.15 19.17 -6.81
CA LEU A 112 8.93 18.35 -5.88
C LEU A 112 8.35 18.37 -4.47
N ASN A 113 7.95 19.54 -3.95
CA ASN A 113 7.32 19.62 -2.64
C ASN A 113 6.05 18.77 -2.57
N HIS A 114 5.17 18.85 -3.57
CA HIS A 114 3.94 18.06 -3.62
C HIS A 114 4.17 16.57 -3.84
N HIS A 115 5.16 16.16 -4.63
CA HIS A 115 5.48 14.74 -4.80
C HIS A 115 6.14 14.14 -3.56
N LEU A 116 7.09 14.85 -2.94
CA LEU A 116 7.76 14.38 -1.73
C LEU A 116 6.79 14.36 -0.54
N ALA A 117 6.22 15.49 -0.14
CA ALA A 117 5.35 15.52 1.03
C ALA A 117 3.96 14.93 0.75
N GLY A 118 3.36 15.29 -0.38
CA GLY A 118 2.00 14.85 -0.73
C GLY A 118 1.98 13.39 -1.18
N LEU A 119 2.54 13.08 -2.34
CA LEU A 119 2.42 11.74 -2.93
C LEU A 119 3.13 10.67 -2.08
N LEU A 120 4.40 10.88 -1.73
CA LEU A 120 5.19 9.89 -0.98
C LEU A 120 4.90 9.97 0.52
N GLY A 121 4.91 11.16 1.11
CA GLY A 121 4.68 11.37 2.55
C GLY A 121 3.28 10.97 2.99
N LEU A 122 2.22 11.59 2.44
CA LEU A 122 0.84 11.23 2.80
C LEU A 122 0.45 9.83 2.33
N GLY A 123 1.03 9.36 1.22
CA GLY A 123 0.85 7.98 0.75
C GLY A 123 1.36 6.96 1.77
N SER A 124 2.59 7.13 2.25
CA SER A 124 3.19 6.28 3.28
C SER A 124 2.47 6.41 4.63
N LEU A 125 2.03 7.62 5.01
CA LEU A 125 1.28 7.85 6.24
C LEU A 125 -0.07 7.12 6.23
N SER A 126 -0.80 7.23 5.12
CA SER A 126 -2.10 6.56 4.94
C SER A 126 -1.93 5.04 4.96
N TRP A 127 -0.86 4.53 4.33
CA TRP A 127 -0.56 3.10 4.36
C TRP A 127 -0.17 2.61 5.76
N ALA A 128 0.63 3.36 6.52
CA ALA A 128 0.93 3.04 7.92
C ALA A 128 -0.36 3.01 8.75
N GLY A 129 -1.28 3.95 8.55
CA GLY A 129 -2.61 3.94 9.18
C GLY A 129 -3.42 2.69 8.85
N HIS A 130 -3.48 2.31 7.56
CA HIS A 130 -4.12 1.04 7.14
C HIS A 130 -3.45 -0.17 7.80
N GLN A 131 -2.12 -0.19 7.84
CA GLN A 131 -1.39 -1.29 8.44
C GLN A 131 -1.74 -1.43 9.92
N VAL A 132 -1.67 -0.34 10.68
CA VAL A 132 -1.93 -0.33 12.13
C VAL A 132 -3.37 -0.70 12.47
N HIS A 133 -4.35 -0.15 11.74
CA HIS A 133 -5.76 -0.28 12.12
C HIS A 133 -6.51 -1.43 11.46
N VAL A 134 -5.97 -2.02 10.38
CA VAL A 134 -6.65 -3.09 9.61
C VAL A 134 -5.75 -4.32 9.45
N SER A 135 -4.58 -4.15 8.85
CA SER A 135 -3.71 -5.29 8.52
C SER A 135 -3.21 -6.02 9.76
N LEU A 136 -2.66 -5.29 10.73
CA LEU A 136 -2.09 -5.83 11.96
C LEU A 136 -3.07 -6.67 12.77
N PRO A 137 -4.26 -6.15 13.17
CA PRO A 137 -5.19 -6.95 13.97
C PRO A 137 -5.64 -8.21 13.23
N ILE A 138 -5.96 -8.11 11.94
CA ILE A 138 -6.42 -9.25 11.16
C ILE A 138 -5.33 -10.31 11.00
N ASN A 139 -4.09 -9.90 10.70
CA ASN A 139 -2.98 -10.86 10.56
C ASN A 139 -2.62 -11.54 11.88
N GLN A 140 -2.85 -10.89 13.03
CA GLN A 140 -2.67 -11.52 14.33
C GLN A 140 -3.66 -12.68 14.52
N PHE A 141 -4.92 -12.53 14.12
CA PHE A 141 -5.90 -13.61 14.14
C PHE A 141 -5.57 -14.71 13.12
N LEU A 142 -5.19 -14.34 11.90
CA LEU A 142 -4.79 -15.30 10.85
C LEU A 142 -3.58 -16.13 11.27
N ASN A 143 -2.59 -15.51 11.94
CA ASN A 143 -1.41 -16.20 12.44
C ASN A 143 -1.71 -17.08 13.66
N ALA A 144 -2.78 -16.77 14.41
CA ALA A 144 -3.28 -17.61 15.50
C ALA A 144 -4.14 -18.79 15.01
N GLY A 145 -4.40 -18.91 13.70
CA GLY A 145 -5.18 -20.00 13.11
C GLY A 145 -6.69 -19.89 13.37
N VAL A 146 -7.19 -18.67 13.62
CA VAL A 146 -8.62 -18.43 13.80
C VAL A 146 -9.34 -18.58 12.46
N ASP A 147 -10.52 -19.23 12.48
CA ASP A 147 -11.34 -19.40 11.27
C ASP A 147 -11.75 -18.04 10.68
N LEU A 148 -11.73 -17.94 9.36
CA LEU A 148 -11.98 -16.69 8.63
C LEU A 148 -13.33 -16.04 8.97
N LYS A 149 -14.34 -16.84 9.34
CA LYS A 149 -15.68 -16.35 9.68
C LYS A 149 -15.78 -15.75 11.07
N GLU A 150 -14.85 -16.13 11.95
CA GLU A 150 -14.79 -15.65 13.34
C GLU A 150 -13.93 -14.38 13.48
N ILE A 151 -13.16 -14.03 12.45
CA ILE A 151 -12.35 -12.81 12.44
C ILE A 151 -13.28 -11.59 12.30
N PRO A 152 -13.27 -10.64 13.25
CA PRO A 152 -14.06 -9.42 13.15
C PRO A 152 -13.74 -8.65 11.87
N LEU A 153 -14.75 -7.98 11.29
CA LEU A 153 -14.52 -7.20 10.07
C LEU A 153 -13.65 -5.96 10.37
N PRO A 154 -12.86 -5.45 9.39
CA PRO A 154 -11.97 -4.31 9.59
C PRO A 154 -12.60 -3.09 10.29
N HIS A 155 -13.86 -2.79 9.99
CA HIS A 155 -14.55 -1.63 10.58
C HIS A 155 -14.88 -1.82 12.06
N GLU A 156 -15.00 -3.05 12.54
CA GLU A 156 -15.24 -3.33 13.96
C GLU A 156 -14.03 -2.95 14.81
N PHE A 157 -12.81 -3.17 14.32
CA PHE A 157 -11.58 -2.71 14.99
C PHE A 157 -11.49 -1.18 15.06
N ILE A 158 -12.04 -0.47 14.07
CA ILE A 158 -12.04 0.99 14.04
C ILE A 158 -13.08 1.56 15.02
N LEU A 159 -14.28 0.96 15.05
CA LEU A 159 -15.39 1.43 15.87
C LEU A 159 -15.27 1.00 17.33
N ASN A 160 -14.66 -0.15 17.59
CA ASN A 160 -14.49 -0.71 18.92
C ASN A 160 -13.01 -0.72 19.33
N ARG A 161 -12.61 0.34 20.03
CA ARG A 161 -11.26 0.47 20.57
C ARG A 161 -10.90 -0.66 21.55
N ASP A 162 -11.86 -1.20 22.30
CA ASP A 162 -11.60 -2.23 23.29
C ASP A 162 -11.19 -3.55 22.62
N LEU A 163 -11.67 -3.81 21.39
CA LEU A 163 -11.24 -4.95 20.59
C LEU A 163 -9.76 -4.81 20.16
N LEU A 164 -9.35 -3.61 19.72
CA LEU A 164 -7.94 -3.34 19.43
C LEU A 164 -7.06 -3.39 20.69
N ALA A 165 -7.56 -2.87 21.82
CA ALA A 165 -6.83 -2.85 23.09
C ALA A 165 -6.58 -4.26 23.66
N GLN A 166 -7.42 -5.24 23.33
CA GLN A 166 -7.17 -6.65 23.68
C GLN A 166 -5.97 -7.24 22.94
N LEU A 167 -5.72 -6.80 21.71
CA LEU A 167 -4.57 -7.25 20.91
C LEU A 167 -3.31 -6.44 21.20
N TYR A 168 -3.47 -5.13 21.36
CA TYR A 168 -2.43 -4.13 21.54
C TYR A 168 -2.81 -3.22 22.73
N PRO A 169 -2.38 -3.56 23.97
CA PRO A 169 -2.80 -2.87 25.19
C PRO A 169 -2.59 -1.35 25.18
N SER A 170 -1.61 -0.84 24.41
CA SER A 170 -1.34 0.59 24.31
C SER A 170 -2.50 1.41 23.72
N PHE A 171 -3.40 0.79 22.95
CA PHE A 171 -4.58 1.46 22.41
C PHE A 171 -5.54 1.96 23.50
N ALA A 172 -5.50 1.39 24.71
CA ALA A 172 -6.27 1.89 25.84
C ALA A 172 -5.84 3.31 26.27
N GLU A 173 -4.57 3.68 26.07
CA GLU A 173 -4.02 5.02 26.37
C GLU A 173 -4.47 6.08 25.33
N GLY A 174 -5.00 5.63 24.18
CA GLY A 174 -5.46 6.49 23.09
C GLY A 174 -4.34 7.31 22.44
N ALA A 175 -4.67 8.52 21.98
CA ALA A 175 -3.73 9.40 21.30
C ALA A 175 -2.91 10.30 22.26
N THR A 176 -3.14 10.21 23.58
CA THR A 176 -2.45 11.06 24.56
C THR A 176 -0.92 10.91 24.51
N PRO A 177 -0.35 9.68 24.44
CA PRO A 177 1.10 9.50 24.32
C PRO A 177 1.70 10.13 23.06
N PHE A 178 0.94 10.21 21.96
CA PHE A 178 1.38 10.86 20.72
C PHE A 178 1.62 12.37 20.92
N PHE A 179 0.63 13.09 21.48
CA PHE A 179 0.72 14.54 21.68
C PHE A 179 1.64 14.96 22.83
N THR A 180 1.91 14.05 23.77
CA THR A 180 2.84 14.28 24.89
C THR A 180 4.28 13.83 24.57
N LEU A 181 4.53 13.32 23.36
CA LEU A 181 5.82 12.79 22.91
C LEU A 181 6.33 11.58 23.72
N ASN A 182 5.45 10.88 24.45
CA ASN A 182 5.78 9.64 25.15
C ASN A 182 5.60 8.42 24.23
N TRP A 183 6.34 8.38 23.12
CA TRP A 183 6.14 7.40 22.06
C TRP A 183 6.55 5.98 22.40
N SER A 184 7.29 5.78 23.50
CA SER A 184 7.66 4.45 23.99
C SER A 184 6.46 3.53 24.25
N LYS A 185 5.27 4.13 24.46
CA LYS A 185 4.01 3.44 24.69
C LYS A 185 3.48 2.64 23.50
N TYR A 186 3.86 3.00 22.27
CA TYR A 186 3.37 2.35 21.05
C TYR A 186 4.22 1.15 20.59
N SER A 187 5.08 0.62 21.47
CA SER A 187 6.04 -0.44 21.15
C SER A 187 5.41 -1.82 20.92
N ASP A 188 4.11 -1.99 21.15
CA ASP A 188 3.37 -3.23 20.91
C ASP A 188 2.96 -3.41 19.44
N PHE A 189 2.69 -2.31 18.71
CA PHE A 189 2.36 -2.36 17.28
C PHE A 189 3.37 -1.63 16.37
N LEU A 190 4.22 -0.74 16.89
CA LEU A 190 5.36 -0.14 16.17
C LEU A 190 6.66 -0.73 16.68
N THR A 191 7.08 -1.86 16.11
CA THR A 191 8.25 -2.60 16.58
C THR A 191 9.50 -2.31 15.74
N PHE A 192 10.64 -2.81 16.22
CA PHE A 192 11.89 -2.85 15.48
C PHE A 192 12.58 -4.20 15.78
N ARG A 193 11.88 -5.30 15.48
CA ARG A 193 12.36 -6.66 15.79
C ARG A 193 13.53 -7.05 14.90
N GLY A 194 13.45 -6.73 13.61
CA GLY A 194 14.49 -7.01 12.63
C GLY A 194 14.61 -8.51 12.35
N GLY A 195 13.89 -9.01 11.34
CA GLY A 195 13.93 -10.41 10.95
C GLY A 195 12.63 -10.88 10.32
N LEU A 196 12.36 -12.18 10.42
CA LEU A 196 11.17 -12.81 9.88
C LEU A 196 10.24 -13.26 11.01
N ASP A 197 8.93 -13.19 10.73
CA ASP A 197 7.90 -13.80 11.56
C ASP A 197 7.98 -15.33 11.39
N PRO A 198 8.21 -16.10 12.47
CA PRO A 198 8.38 -17.55 12.39
C PRO A 198 7.12 -18.28 11.93
N VAL A 199 5.93 -17.67 12.04
CA VAL A 199 4.66 -18.29 11.61
C VAL A 199 4.51 -18.18 10.10
N THR A 200 4.76 -16.99 9.55
CA THR A 200 4.49 -16.71 8.14
C THR A 200 5.73 -16.84 7.25
N GLY A 201 6.93 -16.82 7.82
CA GLY A 201 8.20 -16.68 7.09
C GLY A 201 8.40 -15.33 6.42
N GLY A 202 7.46 -14.39 6.57
CA GLY A 202 7.51 -13.04 6.02
C GLY A 202 8.13 -12.02 6.99
N LEU A 203 8.18 -10.75 6.58
CA LEU A 203 8.59 -9.66 7.48
C LEU A 203 7.52 -9.42 8.56
N TRP A 204 7.94 -9.00 9.74
CA TRP A 204 7.03 -8.53 10.78
C TRP A 204 6.22 -7.33 10.28
N LEU A 205 4.89 -7.46 10.21
CA LEU A 205 4.04 -6.36 9.76
C LEU A 205 4.14 -5.14 10.68
N THR A 206 4.39 -5.35 11.98
CA THR A 206 4.63 -4.27 12.96
C THR A 206 5.90 -3.47 12.64
N ASP A 207 6.95 -4.14 12.16
CA ASP A 207 8.17 -3.48 11.67
C ASP A 207 7.88 -2.72 10.36
N THR A 208 7.05 -3.28 9.46
CA THR A 208 6.67 -2.58 8.21
C THR A 208 5.81 -1.34 8.48
N ALA A 209 4.93 -1.39 9.49
CA ALA A 209 4.11 -0.24 9.90
C ALA A 209 4.98 0.88 10.45
N HIS A 210 5.94 0.55 11.31
CA HIS A 210 6.92 1.50 11.81
C HIS A 210 7.80 2.06 10.69
N HIS A 211 8.23 1.21 9.75
CA HIS A 211 8.96 1.65 8.56
C HIS A 211 8.18 2.68 7.74
N HIS A 212 6.91 2.41 7.40
CA HIS A 212 6.11 3.36 6.62
C HIS A 212 5.82 4.67 7.38
N LEU A 213 5.67 4.61 8.71
CA LEU A 213 5.54 5.81 9.53
C LEU A 213 6.83 6.65 9.48
N ALA A 214 8.00 6.04 9.61
CA ALA A 214 9.29 6.71 9.51
C ALA A 214 9.51 7.33 8.11
N ILE A 215 9.18 6.58 7.05
CA ILE A 215 9.23 7.05 5.66
C ILE A 215 8.27 8.23 5.44
N ALA A 216 7.06 8.18 6.01
CA ALA A 216 6.10 9.26 5.94
C ALA A 216 6.67 10.56 6.53
N ILE A 217 7.23 10.48 7.74
CA ILE A 217 7.82 11.65 8.41
C ILE A 217 9.00 12.20 7.59
N LEU A 218 9.88 11.33 7.09
CA LEU A 218 11.02 11.73 6.26
C LEU A 218 10.57 12.50 5.02
N PHE A 219 9.60 11.97 4.28
CA PHE A 219 9.14 12.59 3.04
C PHE A 219 8.26 13.82 3.26
N LEU A 220 7.46 13.85 4.34
CA LEU A 220 6.73 15.05 4.74
C LEU A 220 7.68 16.19 5.05
N ILE A 221 8.76 15.95 5.79
CA ILE A 221 9.79 16.98 6.06
C ILE A 221 10.53 17.34 4.77
N ALA A 222 10.96 16.36 3.97
CA ALA A 222 11.70 16.59 2.73
C ALA A 222 10.92 17.46 1.73
N GLY A 223 9.61 17.30 1.64
CA GLY A 223 8.76 18.11 0.76
C GLY A 223 8.53 19.55 1.22
N HIS A 224 9.19 20.01 2.29
CA HIS A 224 9.21 21.42 2.71
C HIS A 224 10.57 22.09 2.47
N MET A 225 11.48 21.44 1.72
CA MET A 225 12.82 21.96 1.45
C MET A 225 12.82 23.10 0.40
N TYR A 226 11.97 23.02 -0.62
CA TYR A 226 12.05 23.95 -1.76
C TYR A 226 11.19 25.20 -1.57
N ARG A 227 11.71 26.33 -2.04
CA ARG A 227 11.04 27.63 -1.91
C ARG A 227 9.79 27.67 -2.78
N THR A 228 8.70 28.19 -2.22
CA THR A 228 7.45 28.47 -2.96
C THR A 228 7.00 29.91 -2.66
N ASN A 229 5.70 30.20 -2.72
CA ASN A 229 5.14 31.56 -2.66
C ASN A 229 5.40 32.31 -1.33
N TRP A 230 5.74 31.61 -0.25
CA TRP A 230 5.97 32.22 1.08
C TRP A 230 7.43 32.60 1.34
N GLY A 231 8.32 32.51 0.34
CA GLY A 231 9.72 32.97 0.44
C GLY A 231 10.64 32.09 1.29
N ILE A 232 10.12 31.16 2.09
CA ILE A 232 10.88 30.21 2.89
C ILE A 232 11.25 28.98 2.03
N GLY A 233 12.48 28.50 2.17
CA GLY A 233 13.02 27.33 1.48
C GLY A 233 14.17 27.66 0.52
N HIS A 234 14.66 26.63 -0.17
CA HIS A 234 15.76 26.73 -1.11
C HIS A 234 15.29 26.82 -2.57
N GLY A 235 15.90 27.72 -3.35
CA GLY A 235 15.76 27.70 -4.82
C GLY A 235 16.68 26.63 -5.40
N LEU A 236 16.16 25.77 -6.28
CA LEU A 236 16.95 24.69 -6.88
C LEU A 236 18.15 25.22 -7.65
N LYS A 237 17.93 26.32 -8.38
CA LYS A 237 18.99 27.01 -9.13
C LYS A 237 20.09 27.52 -8.21
N ASP A 238 19.72 28.14 -7.08
CA ASP A 238 20.66 28.67 -6.10
C ASP A 238 21.54 27.54 -5.52
N ILE A 239 20.93 26.40 -5.20
CA ILE A 239 21.64 25.20 -4.76
C ILE A 239 22.66 24.79 -5.84
N LEU A 240 22.23 24.61 -7.09
CA LEU A 240 23.11 24.14 -8.17
C LEU A 240 24.27 25.10 -8.45
N GLU A 241 24.02 26.40 -8.42
CA GLU A 241 25.04 27.42 -8.69
C GLU A 241 26.05 27.58 -7.54
N ALA A 242 25.65 27.25 -6.31
CA ALA A 242 26.53 27.26 -5.14
C ALA A 242 27.56 26.11 -5.15
N HIS A 243 27.26 24.98 -5.82
CA HIS A 243 28.14 23.82 -5.89
C HIS A 243 29.23 23.98 -6.96
N LYS A 244 30.25 24.80 -6.66
CA LYS A 244 31.45 25.04 -7.48
C LYS A 244 32.70 24.43 -6.85
N GLY A 245 33.38 23.53 -7.57
CA GLY A 245 34.65 22.95 -7.15
C GLY A 245 35.85 23.57 -7.89
N PRO A 246 37.06 23.51 -7.32
CA PRO A 246 38.26 24.16 -7.88
C PRO A 246 38.68 23.61 -9.26
N PHE A 247 38.34 22.35 -9.57
CA PHE A 247 38.69 21.70 -10.85
C PHE A 247 37.57 21.75 -11.91
N LYS A 248 36.39 22.30 -11.58
CA LYS A 248 35.25 22.43 -12.51
C LYS A 248 34.84 23.91 -12.62
N ALA A 249 35.57 24.67 -13.44
CA ALA A 249 35.34 26.10 -13.66
C ALA A 249 33.94 26.46 -14.22
N LYS A 250 33.23 25.47 -14.79
CA LYS A 250 31.77 25.51 -14.97
C LYS A 250 31.16 24.54 -13.96
N ALA A 251 30.65 25.05 -12.84
CA ALA A 251 29.62 24.34 -12.10
C ALA A 251 28.45 24.00 -13.02
N ILE A 252 27.53 23.16 -12.55
CA ILE A 252 26.31 22.70 -13.23
C ILE A 252 25.49 23.92 -13.73
N LYS A 253 25.94 24.55 -14.82
CA LYS A 253 25.26 25.59 -15.59
C LYS A 253 24.36 24.80 -16.51
N VAL A 254 23.25 24.31 -15.95
CA VAL A 254 22.19 23.84 -16.81
C VAL A 254 21.62 25.10 -17.46
N TYR A 255 21.66 25.13 -18.79
CA TYR A 255 20.91 26.10 -19.58
C TYR A 255 19.40 25.80 -19.44
N VAL A 256 18.85 25.84 -18.22
CA VAL A 256 17.41 25.87 -18.02
C VAL A 256 17.01 27.33 -18.10
N LYS A 257 16.62 27.76 -19.30
CA LYS A 257 15.69 28.89 -19.40
C LYS A 257 14.36 28.37 -18.83
N PHE A 258 14.05 28.77 -17.60
CA PHE A 258 12.67 28.76 -17.13
C PHE A 258 11.89 29.76 -17.97
#